data_AF-A0A081CFP8-F1
#
_entry.id   AF-A0A081CFP8-F1
#
_cell.length_a   1.000
_cell.length_b   1.000
_cell.length_c   1.000
_cell.angle_alpha   90.00
_cell.angle_beta   90.00
_cell.angle_gamma   90.00
#
_symmetry.space_group_name_H-M   'P 1'
#
loop_
_entity.id
_entity.type
_entity.pdbx_description
1 polymer ?
#
loop_
_entity_poly.entity_id
_entity_poly.type
_entity_poly.pdbx_seq_one_letter_code
_entity_poly.pdbx_strand_id
1 'polypeptide(L)'
;MKTFASVMLVATAFAGLVNAGWNPEQPPNYTVSAYCANTNAERACFTTDIGDLTPGAGSHFSGFVSGDKKSFVVYKDTDSTASLVVGKYIININWATSGNDGQTCCAVDVQTQDGQDVSNYLSCAQAKWFNLSA
;
A
#
# COMPACT_ATOMS: atom_id res chain seq x y z
N MET A 1 -3.37 27.19 11.21
CA MET A 1 -3.10 26.97 9.78
C MET A 1 -2.60 25.53 9.65
N LYS A 2 -3.36 24.65 8.99
CA LYS A 2 -2.93 23.26 8.73
C LYS A 2 -2.16 23.27 7.41
N THR A 3 -0.83 23.19 7.48
CA THR A 3 0.03 23.04 6.31
C THR A 3 -0.12 21.61 5.79
N PHE A 4 -0.89 21.47 4.71
CA PHE A 4 -0.90 20.24 3.91
C PHE A 4 0.45 20.18 3.19
N ALA A 5 1.40 19.45 3.78
CA ALA A 5 2.63 19.07 3.09
C ALA A 5 2.24 18.03 2.02
N SER A 6 1.92 18.53 0.82
CA SER A 6 1.66 17.71 -0.36
C SER A 6 3.01 17.08 -0.76
N VAL A 7 3.20 15.81 -0.38
CA VAL A 7 4.36 15.02 -0.80
C VAL A 7 4.05 14.46 -2.18
N MET A 8 4.53 15.13 -3.22
CA MET A 8 4.46 14.58 -4.59
C MET A 8 5.39 13.37 -4.69
N LEU A 9 4.82 12.17 -4.73
CA LEU A 9 5.54 10.95 -5.12
C LEU A 9 5.60 10.90 -6.65
N VAL A 10 6.78 11.13 -7.21
CA VAL A 10 7.01 11.02 -8.65
C VAL A 10 7.01 9.53 -9.01
N ALA A 11 5.99 9.08 -9.76
CA ALA A 11 5.92 7.71 -10.25
C ALA A 11 6.96 7.49 -11.36
N THR A 12 7.98 6.68 -11.09
CA THR A 12 8.91 6.18 -12.12
C THR A 12 8.22 5.08 -12.93
N ALA A 13 8.14 5.25 -14.25
CA ALA A 13 7.59 4.24 -15.16
C ALA A 13 8.60 3.09 -15.33
N PHE A 14 8.32 1.94 -14.72
CA PHE A 14 9.12 0.72 -14.89
C PHE A 14 8.68 -0.04 -16.15
N ALA A 15 9.45 0.10 -17.23
CA ALA A 15 9.31 -0.73 -18.43
C ALA A 15 10.23 -1.96 -18.30
N GLY A 16 9.74 -3.00 -17.63
CA GLY A 16 10.42 -4.28 -17.50
C GLY A 16 9.44 -5.30 -16.93
N LEU A 17 9.48 -6.54 -17.43
CA LEU A 17 8.58 -7.66 -17.10
C LEU A 17 8.23 -7.71 -15.60
N VAL A 18 7.12 -7.06 -15.25
CA VAL A 18 6.62 -6.96 -13.88
C VAL A 18 5.92 -8.26 -13.55
N ASN A 19 6.52 -9.04 -12.65
CA ASN A 19 5.75 -10.03 -11.89
C ASN A 19 4.94 -9.28 -10.81
N ALA A 20 4.01 -8.44 -11.25
CA ALA A 20 3.10 -7.73 -10.37
C ALA A 20 1.87 -8.60 -10.17
N GLY A 21 1.85 -9.33 -9.06
CA GLY A 21 0.78 -10.23 -8.72
C GLY A 21 0.72 -10.42 -7.21
N TRP A 22 -0.45 -10.81 -6.73
CA TRP A 22 -0.61 -11.18 -5.34
C TRP A 22 0.15 -12.47 -5.06
N ASN A 23 0.96 -12.45 -4.00
CA ASN A 23 1.54 -13.67 -3.45
C ASN A 23 0.42 -14.54 -2.86
N PRO A 24 0.52 -15.87 -2.94
CA PRO A 24 -0.43 -16.74 -2.26
C PRO A 24 -0.26 -16.62 -0.74
N GLU A 25 -1.37 -16.59 0.01
CA GLU A 25 -1.31 -16.69 1.47
C GLU A 25 -0.75 -18.07 1.90
N GLN A 26 0.12 -18.08 2.90
CA GLN A 26 0.69 -19.29 3.51
C GLN A 26 0.49 -19.24 5.04
N PRO A 27 -0.66 -19.75 5.53
CA PRO A 27 -0.93 -19.81 6.96
C PRO A 27 0.13 -20.61 7.75
N PRO A 28 0.37 -20.28 9.03
CA PRO A 28 -0.34 -19.24 9.79
C PRO A 28 0.31 -17.85 9.70
N ASN A 29 1.53 -17.74 9.17
CA ASN A 29 2.35 -16.54 9.35
C ASN A 29 2.30 -15.57 8.16
N TYR A 30 1.97 -16.04 6.96
CA TYR A 30 1.90 -15.23 5.74
C TYR A 30 0.45 -15.06 5.30
N THR A 31 -0.32 -14.35 6.12
CA THR A 31 -1.74 -14.03 5.88
C THR A 31 -2.01 -12.57 6.18
N VAL A 32 -3.09 -12.01 5.62
CA VAL A 32 -3.50 -10.61 5.89
C VAL A 32 -3.70 -10.42 7.38
N SER A 33 -4.36 -11.36 8.04
CA SER A 33 -4.58 -11.32 9.48
C SER A 33 -3.27 -11.27 10.28
N ALA A 34 -2.29 -12.14 9.97
CA ALA A 34 -1.01 -12.18 10.68
C ALA A 34 -0.17 -10.91 10.43
N TYR A 35 -0.20 -10.39 9.20
CA TYR A 35 0.57 -9.21 8.86
C TYR A 35 0.00 -7.93 9.44
N CYS A 36 -1.33 -7.84 9.51
CA CYS A 36 -2.06 -6.67 9.99
C CYS A 36 -2.42 -6.72 11.48
N ALA A 37 -2.20 -7.85 12.17
CA ALA A 37 -2.33 -7.94 13.62
C ALA A 37 -1.17 -7.27 14.38
N ASN A 38 0.00 -7.11 13.74
CA ASN A 38 1.19 -6.54 14.34
C ASN A 38 1.45 -5.13 13.80
N THR A 39 1.82 -4.20 14.69
CA THR A 39 2.15 -2.82 14.35
C THR A 39 3.58 -2.74 13.82
N ASN A 40 3.79 -3.05 12.54
CA ASN A 40 5.06 -2.81 11.83
C ASN A 40 4.84 -1.78 10.72
N ALA A 41 5.68 -0.74 10.68
CA ALA A 41 5.63 0.30 9.65
C ALA A 41 5.90 -0.26 8.24
N GLU A 42 6.56 -1.41 8.09
CA GLU A 42 6.88 -2.04 6.81
C GLU A 42 5.67 -2.68 6.10
N ARG A 43 4.44 -2.34 6.50
CA ARG A 43 3.19 -2.94 6.01
C ARG A 43 2.09 -1.89 5.93
N ALA A 44 1.25 -2.00 4.91
CA ALA A 44 0.06 -1.19 4.72
C ALA A 44 -1.15 -2.12 4.49
N CYS A 45 -2.15 -2.01 5.35
CA CYS A 45 -3.29 -2.92 5.40
C CYS A 45 -4.55 -2.24 4.88
N PHE A 46 -5.32 -2.92 4.04
CA PHE A 46 -6.47 -2.36 3.36
C PHE A 46 -7.68 -3.26 3.53
N THR A 47 -8.83 -2.66 3.85
CA THR A 47 -10.15 -3.27 3.66
C THR A 47 -10.77 -2.70 2.39
N THR A 48 -11.55 -3.50 1.68
CA THR A 48 -12.16 -3.05 0.43
C THR A 48 -13.40 -3.83 0.05
N ASP A 49 -14.30 -3.15 -0.66
CA ASP A 49 -15.45 -3.74 -1.35
C ASP A 49 -15.26 -3.80 -2.88
N ILE A 50 -14.03 -3.54 -3.37
CA ILE A 50 -13.69 -3.65 -4.79
C ILE A 50 -13.77 -5.13 -5.20
N GLY A 51 -14.64 -5.43 -6.17
CA GLY A 51 -14.92 -6.81 -6.58
C GLY A 51 -13.76 -7.51 -7.32
N ASP A 52 -12.93 -6.74 -8.03
CA ASP A 52 -11.75 -7.24 -8.74
C ASP A 52 -10.48 -6.57 -8.22
N LEU A 53 -9.64 -7.35 -7.53
CA LEU A 53 -8.35 -6.91 -7.00
C LEU A 53 -7.20 -7.22 -7.95
N THR A 54 -7.46 -7.56 -9.21
CA THR A 54 -6.39 -7.76 -10.21
C THR A 54 -5.54 -6.50 -10.34
N PRO A 55 -4.20 -6.58 -10.16
CA PRO A 55 -3.34 -5.41 -10.32
C PRO A 55 -3.36 -4.88 -11.75
N GLY A 56 -3.57 -3.58 -11.88
CA GLY A 56 -3.51 -2.85 -13.15
C GLY A 56 -2.08 -2.61 -13.62
N ALA A 57 -1.95 -2.12 -14.86
CA ALA A 57 -0.67 -1.77 -15.44
C ALA A 57 0.07 -0.72 -14.59
N GLY A 58 1.40 -0.88 -14.46
CA GLY A 58 2.24 0.01 -13.64
C GLY A 58 2.28 -0.34 -12.15
N SER A 59 1.58 -1.41 -11.73
CA SER A 59 1.74 -1.96 -10.38
C SER A 59 3.13 -2.57 -10.20
N HIS A 60 3.75 -2.32 -9.06
CA HIS A 60 5.01 -2.88 -8.58
C HIS A 60 4.99 -2.94 -7.06
N PHE A 61 4.74 -4.12 -6.50
CA PHE A 61 4.52 -4.29 -5.07
C PHE A 61 4.71 -5.74 -4.64
N SER A 62 4.87 -5.94 -3.34
CA SER A 62 4.76 -7.24 -2.69
C SER A 62 3.57 -7.24 -1.75
N GLY A 63 2.69 -8.23 -1.86
CA GLY A 63 1.46 -8.26 -1.08
C GLY A 63 0.68 -9.56 -1.26
N PHE A 64 -0.37 -9.72 -0.46
CA PHE A 64 -1.35 -10.80 -0.62
C PHE A 64 -2.75 -10.30 -0.29
N VAL A 65 -3.73 -11.01 -0.86
CA VAL A 65 -5.16 -10.77 -0.68
C VAL A 65 -5.72 -11.88 0.19
N SER A 66 -6.60 -11.53 1.13
CA SER A 66 -7.29 -12.52 1.96
C SER A 66 -8.18 -13.42 1.12
N GLY A 67 -8.38 -14.67 1.56
CA GLY A 67 -9.25 -15.62 0.84
C GLY A 67 -10.68 -15.12 0.57
N ASP A 68 -11.23 -14.24 1.40
CA ASP A 68 -12.55 -13.61 1.21
C ASP A 68 -12.54 -12.40 0.24
N LYS A 69 -11.35 -11.98 -0.22
CA LYS A 69 -11.09 -10.83 -1.10
C LYS A 69 -11.58 -9.48 -0.57
N LYS A 70 -11.83 -9.36 0.73
CA LYS A 70 -12.27 -8.11 1.37
C LYS A 70 -11.14 -7.34 2.02
N SER A 71 -9.95 -7.93 2.07
CA SER A 71 -8.77 -7.28 2.61
C SER A 71 -7.52 -7.70 1.88
N PHE A 72 -6.52 -6.84 1.93
CA PHE A 72 -5.20 -7.13 1.40
C PHE A 72 -4.16 -6.36 2.19
N VAL A 73 -2.91 -6.78 2.06
CA VAL A 73 -1.77 -6.08 2.61
C VAL A 73 -0.71 -5.92 1.54
N VAL A 74 -0.10 -4.75 1.52
CA VAL A 74 1.14 -4.50 0.78
C VAL A 74 2.25 -4.34 1.81
N TYR A 75 3.36 -5.04 1.62
CA TYR A 75 4.48 -5.03 2.55
C TYR A 75 5.79 -4.74 1.82
N LYS A 76 6.74 -4.21 2.58
CA LYS A 76 8.09 -3.97 2.11
C LYS A 76 8.79 -5.30 1.87
N ASP A 77 9.24 -5.52 0.65
CA ASP A 77 10.18 -6.59 0.32
C ASP A 77 11.59 -5.99 0.15
N THR A 78 12.22 -6.17 -1.01
CA THR A 78 13.55 -5.62 -1.29
C THR A 78 13.49 -4.11 -1.53
N ASP A 79 12.42 -3.63 -2.18
CA ASP A 79 12.24 -2.21 -2.50
C ASP A 79 11.63 -1.43 -1.33
N SER A 80 12.11 -0.19 -1.14
CA SER A 80 11.56 0.73 -0.14
C SER A 80 10.30 1.46 -0.59
N THR A 81 9.83 1.19 -1.81
CA THR A 81 8.62 1.78 -2.39
C THR A 81 7.76 0.72 -3.06
N ALA A 82 6.44 0.94 -3.08
CA ALA A 82 5.51 0.15 -3.87
C ALA A 82 4.46 1.03 -4.54
N SER A 83 3.94 0.56 -5.67
CA SER A 83 2.81 1.13 -6.40
C SER A 83 1.81 0.02 -6.70
N LEU A 84 0.53 0.23 -6.42
CA LEU A 84 -0.54 -0.70 -6.74
C LEU A 84 -1.67 0.07 -7.42
N VAL A 85 -1.98 -0.33 -8.65
CA VAL A 85 -3.18 0.13 -9.36
C VAL A 85 -4.25 -0.94 -9.17
N VAL A 86 -5.39 -0.61 -8.54
CA VAL A 86 -6.47 -1.57 -8.27
C VAL A 86 -7.82 -0.88 -8.29
N GLY A 87 -8.79 -1.45 -9.04
CA GLY A 87 -10.07 -0.81 -9.27
C GLY A 87 -9.90 0.59 -9.88
N LYS A 88 -10.40 1.62 -9.19
CA LYS A 88 -10.23 3.05 -9.55
C LYS A 88 -9.08 3.74 -8.82
N TYR A 89 -8.32 3.03 -8.00
CA TYR A 89 -7.31 3.60 -7.12
C TYR A 89 -5.89 3.36 -7.63
N ILE A 90 -5.01 4.28 -7.27
CA ILE A 90 -3.56 4.15 -7.29
C ILE A 90 -3.10 4.31 -5.85
N ILE A 91 -2.32 3.35 -5.37
CA ILE A 91 -1.81 3.30 -4.00
C ILE A 91 -0.29 3.34 -4.10
N ASN A 92 0.32 4.41 -3.60
CA ASN A 92 1.76 4.56 -3.52
C ASN A 92 2.21 4.42 -2.07
N ILE A 93 3.27 3.66 -1.84
CA ILE A 93 3.81 3.41 -0.51
C ILE A 93 5.31 3.70 -0.53
N ASN A 94 5.81 4.39 0.50
CA ASN A 94 7.23 4.63 0.72
C ASN A 94 7.59 4.34 2.19
N TRP A 95 8.33 3.26 2.41
CA TRP A 95 8.78 2.80 3.73
C TRP A 95 10.10 3.44 4.21
N ALA A 96 10.73 4.30 3.40
CA ALA A 96 11.96 5.00 3.73
C ALA A 96 11.72 6.50 3.98
N THR A 97 10.50 6.89 4.36
CA THR A 97 10.18 8.28 4.66
C THR A 97 10.65 8.63 6.07
N SER A 98 11.37 9.73 6.25
CA SER A 98 11.75 10.22 7.57
C SER A 98 10.59 10.96 8.24
N GLY A 99 10.21 10.54 9.45
CA GLY A 99 9.33 11.30 10.34
C GLY A 99 10.08 12.32 11.18
N ASN A 100 9.37 12.96 12.11
CA ASN A 100 10.00 13.80 13.12
C ASN A 100 11.03 12.97 13.91
N ASP A 101 12.15 13.61 14.27
CA ASP A 101 13.25 13.00 15.03
C ASP A 101 14.06 11.90 14.29
N GLY A 102 13.95 11.82 12.96
CA GLY A 102 14.78 10.93 12.13
C GLY A 102 14.34 9.46 12.12
N GLN A 103 13.16 9.17 12.68
CA GLN A 103 12.57 7.82 12.64
C GLN A 103 12.13 7.46 11.22
N THR A 104 12.40 6.23 10.80
CA THR A 104 11.87 5.69 9.53
C THR A 104 10.38 5.40 9.64
N CYS A 105 9.62 5.88 8.68
CA CYS A 105 8.17 5.84 8.62
C CYS A 105 7.70 5.33 7.25
N CYS A 106 6.46 4.86 7.24
CA CYS A 106 5.71 4.45 6.07
C CYS A 106 4.75 5.56 5.68
N ALA A 107 4.97 6.14 4.50
CA ALA A 107 4.02 7.01 3.84
C ALA A 107 3.16 6.17 2.90
N VAL A 108 1.85 6.29 3.03
CA VAL A 108 0.85 5.68 2.14
C VAL A 108 0.03 6.80 1.55
N ASP A 109 -0.02 6.84 0.24
CA ASP A 109 -0.82 7.77 -0.55
C ASP A 109 -1.80 6.96 -1.41
N VAL A 110 -3.07 7.29 -1.28
CA VAL A 110 -4.17 6.67 -2.03
C VAL A 110 -4.84 7.79 -2.79
N GLN A 111 -4.80 7.68 -4.11
CA GLN A 111 -5.47 8.58 -5.03
C GLN A 111 -6.38 7.77 -5.95
N THR A 112 -7.39 8.42 -6.50
CA THR A 112 -8.14 7.86 -7.63
C THR A 112 -7.32 8.02 -8.91
N GLN A 113 -7.64 7.24 -9.94
CA GLN A 113 -6.97 7.31 -11.25
C GLN A 113 -7.25 8.61 -12.00
N ASP A 114 -8.32 9.34 -11.66
CA ASP A 114 -8.57 10.71 -12.13
C ASP A 114 -7.82 11.80 -11.33
N GLY A 115 -6.98 11.39 -10.36
CA GLY A 115 -6.06 12.28 -9.64
C GLY A 115 -6.65 12.95 -8.39
N GLN A 116 -7.73 12.41 -7.83
CA GLN A 116 -8.27 12.91 -6.56
C GLN A 116 -7.61 12.19 -5.38
N ASP A 117 -7.07 12.95 -4.43
CA ASP A 117 -6.53 12.39 -3.19
C ASP A 117 -7.66 11.81 -2.33
N VAL A 118 -7.54 10.54 -1.97
CA VAL A 118 -8.50 9.81 -1.13
C VAL A 118 -8.00 9.76 0.29
N SER A 119 -6.71 9.41 0.46
CA SER A 119 -6.07 9.35 1.76
C SER A 119 -4.57 9.53 1.62
N ASN A 120 -3.99 10.33 2.50
CA ASN A 120 -2.55 10.40 2.66
C ASN A 120 -2.22 10.20 4.14
N TYR A 121 -1.32 9.29 4.44
CA TYR A 121 -0.99 8.94 5.81
C TYR A 121 0.48 8.60 5.99
N LEU A 122 1.07 9.15 7.03
CA LEU A 122 2.42 8.83 7.48
C LEU A 122 2.34 8.09 8.81
N SER A 123 2.93 6.90 8.87
CA SER A 123 3.03 6.11 10.10
C SER A 123 4.46 5.74 10.43
N CYS A 124 4.90 6.10 11.63
CA CYS A 124 6.24 5.80 12.12
C CYS A 124 6.27 4.59 13.07
N ALA A 125 5.11 4.17 13.60
CA ALA A 125 5.05 3.19 14.69
C ALA A 125 4.07 2.04 14.44
N GLN A 126 3.02 2.21 13.62
CA GLN A 126 1.93 1.22 13.52
C GLN A 126 1.35 1.08 12.11
N ALA A 127 1.05 -0.13 11.67
CA ALA A 127 0.26 -0.32 10.45
C ALA A 127 -1.13 0.30 10.64
N LYS A 128 -1.58 1.12 9.69
CA LYS A 128 -2.95 1.65 9.64
C LYS A 128 -3.78 0.84 8.66
N TRP A 129 -5.05 0.63 9.02
CA TRP A 129 -6.06 0.13 8.09
C TRP A 129 -6.63 1.27 7.24
N PHE A 130 -6.56 1.10 5.93
CA PHE A 130 -7.18 1.98 4.94
C PHE A 130 -8.45 1.32 4.40
N ASN A 131 -9.51 2.09 4.20
CA ASN A 131 -10.75 1.57 3.62
C ASN A 131 -10.92 2.11 2.20
N LEU A 132 -11.04 1.20 1.23
CA LEU A 132 -11.23 1.51 -0.19
C LEU A 132 -12.62 1.06 -0.63
N SER A 133 -13.51 2.02 -0.90
CA SER A 133 -14.86 1.73 -1.40
C SER A 133 -14.85 1.53 -2.92
N ALA A 134 -15.77 0.72 -3.44
CA ALA A 134 -15.97 0.60 -4.89
C ALA A 134 -16.24 1.96 -5.57
#